data_AF-A0A965CC77-F1
#
_entry.id   AF-A0A965CC77-F1
#
_cell.length_a   1.000
_cell.length_b   1.000
_cell.length_c   1.000
_cell.angle_alpha   90.00
_cell.angle_beta   90.00
_cell.angle_gamma   90.00
#
_symmetry.space_group_name_H-M   'P 1'
#
loop_
_entity.id
_entity.type
_entity.pdbx_description
1 polymer ?
#
loop_
_entity_poly.entity_id
_entity_poly.type
_entity_poly.pdbx_seq_one_letter_code
_entity_poly.pdbx_strand_id
1 'polypeptide(L)'
;KVERLANYKSPPLQNEQTDVKPDSVVQNPPAPAPVDTKALAWQDKNQWFGDPEHEEMTSFALGLHQKLVRLGVDPRSDEYYKRLDKRLREVFPESFADKSVVEEEKPQPRTANVVAPATRSVAPKKITLTQTQVALAKKLKVPLELYARKVAEGMTQNG
;
A
#
# COMPACT_ATOMS: atom_id res chain seq x y z
N LYS A 1 30.23 87.61 40.85
CA LYS A 1 31.26 86.99 39.97
C LYS A 1 31.44 85.53 40.35
N VAL A 2 30.65 84.62 39.76
CA VAL A 2 30.85 83.16 39.61
C VAL A 2 29.57 82.66 38.91
N GLU A 3 29.48 82.56 37.59
CA GLU A 3 30.17 81.68 36.62
C GLU A 3 29.70 80.21 36.68
N ARG A 4 28.64 79.95 35.90
CA ARG A 4 28.28 78.74 35.14
C ARG A 4 28.64 77.36 35.75
N LEU A 5 27.70 76.74 36.44
CA LEU A 5 27.58 75.27 36.57
C LEU A 5 26.25 74.77 36.01
N ALA A 6 25.99 75.03 34.73
CA ALA A 6 24.87 74.44 34.02
C ALA A 6 25.32 74.10 32.60
N ASN A 7 26.11 73.02 32.44
CA ASN A 7 26.26 72.29 31.17
C ASN A 7 27.22 71.09 31.28
N TYR A 8 27.13 70.27 32.34
CA TYR A 8 27.77 68.95 32.30
C TYR A 8 26.71 67.89 31.98
N LYS A 9 26.50 67.67 30.68
CA LYS A 9 25.74 66.53 30.17
C LYS A 9 26.77 65.51 29.69
N SER A 10 26.99 64.45 30.46
CA SER A 10 27.85 63.34 30.04
C SER A 10 27.35 62.83 28.68
N PRO A 11 28.21 62.62 27.67
CA PRO A 11 27.78 61.98 26.44
C PRO A 11 27.30 60.56 26.78
N PRO A 12 26.15 60.11 26.24
CA PRO A 12 25.76 58.73 26.39
C PRO A 12 26.83 57.84 25.77
N LEU A 13 27.31 56.87 26.53
CA LEU A 13 28.19 55.80 26.05
C LEU A 13 27.33 54.83 25.22
N GLN A 14 26.86 55.31 24.07
CA GLN A 14 26.15 54.49 23.11
C GLN A 14 27.24 53.81 22.28
N ASN A 15 27.54 52.56 22.64
CA ASN A 15 28.41 51.70 21.84
C ASN A 15 27.92 51.72 20.40
N GLU A 16 28.84 51.86 19.45
CA GLU A 16 28.57 51.72 18.01
C GLU A 16 27.64 50.53 17.80
N GLN A 17 26.41 50.84 17.41
CA GLN A 17 25.48 49.87 16.89
C GLN A 17 26.11 49.37 15.60
N THR A 18 26.79 48.23 15.69
CA THR A 18 27.28 47.50 14.54
C THR A 18 26.06 47.20 13.70
N ASP A 19 25.94 47.89 12.57
CA ASP A 19 24.92 47.65 11.56
C ASP A 19 25.15 46.22 11.06
N VAL A 20 24.45 45.26 11.69
CA VAL A 20 24.43 43.88 11.23
C VAL A 20 23.58 43.92 9.97
N LYS A 21 24.21 44.20 8.83
CA LYS A 21 23.64 43.90 7.52
C LYS A 21 23.07 42.48 7.62
N PRO A 22 21.75 42.27 7.48
CA PRO A 22 21.26 40.93 7.24
C PRO A 22 21.82 40.57 5.86
N ASP A 23 22.86 39.73 5.85
CA ASP A 23 23.27 38.97 4.68
C ASP A 23 22.00 38.27 4.19
N SER A 24 21.36 38.92 3.23
CA SER A 24 20.15 38.45 2.59
C SER A 24 20.67 37.32 1.71
N VAL A 25 20.76 36.13 2.29
CA VAL A 25 21.00 34.91 1.54
C VAL A 25 19.81 34.82 0.60
N VAL A 26 19.99 35.33 -0.62
CA VAL A 26 19.06 35.14 -1.72
C VAL A 26 19.11 33.64 -1.95
N GLN A 27 18.20 32.92 -1.30
CA GLN A 27 17.82 31.57 -1.70
C GLN A 27 17.24 31.73 -3.08
N ASN A 28 18.12 31.65 -4.09
CA ASN A 28 17.72 31.41 -5.45
C ASN A 28 16.81 30.18 -5.39
N PRO A 29 15.52 30.27 -5.76
CA PRO A 29 14.69 29.09 -5.79
C PRO A 29 15.42 28.07 -6.68
N PRO A 30 15.63 26.83 -6.22
CA PRO A 30 16.27 25.82 -7.04
C PRO A 30 15.54 25.79 -8.38
N ALA A 31 16.30 25.90 -9.48
CA ALA A 31 15.74 25.76 -10.82
C ALA A 31 14.83 24.53 -10.82
N PRO A 32 13.61 24.61 -11.40
CA PRO A 32 12.69 23.49 -11.39
C PRO A 32 13.45 22.29 -11.93
N ALA A 33 13.63 21.28 -11.08
CA ALA A 33 14.29 20.06 -11.47
C ALA A 33 13.60 19.55 -12.75
N PRO A 34 14.35 19.03 -13.73
CA PRO A 34 13.75 18.47 -14.94
C PRO A 34 12.65 17.51 -14.50
N VAL A 35 11.44 17.74 -15.03
CA VAL A 35 10.24 17.00 -14.64
C VAL A 35 10.53 15.52 -14.88
N ASP A 36 10.53 14.73 -13.82
CA ASP A 36 10.83 13.32 -13.94
C ASP A 36 9.64 12.63 -14.60
N THR A 37 9.77 12.39 -15.91
CA THR A 37 8.72 11.77 -16.73
C THR A 37 8.21 10.44 -16.13
N LYS A 38 9.06 9.68 -15.43
CA LYS A 38 8.66 8.43 -14.79
C LYS A 38 7.88 8.67 -13.51
N ALA A 39 8.27 9.67 -12.72
CA ALA A 39 7.52 10.06 -11.53
C ALA A 39 6.12 10.54 -11.91
N LEU A 40 6.00 11.31 -12.99
CA LEU A 40 4.71 11.77 -13.50
C LEU A 40 3.83 10.60 -13.94
N ALA A 41 4.37 9.70 -14.76
CA ALA A 41 3.66 8.50 -15.20
C ALA A 41 3.29 7.55 -14.06
N TRP A 42 4.09 7.51 -12.98
CA TRP A 42 3.76 6.75 -11.78
C TRP A 42 2.64 7.42 -10.99
N GLN A 43 2.68 8.74 -10.82
CA GLN A 43 1.61 9.50 -10.16
C GLN A 43 0.28 9.37 -10.94
N ASP A 44 0.32 9.43 -12.26
CA ASP A 44 -0.86 9.25 -13.11
C ASP A 44 -1.54 7.89 -12.89
N LYS A 45 -0.76 6.84 -12.62
CA LYS A 45 -1.25 5.50 -12.28
C LYS A 45 -1.72 5.37 -10.83
N ASN A 46 -1.23 6.25 -9.95
CA ASN A 46 -1.44 6.19 -8.50
C ASN A 46 -2.14 7.46 -8.04
N GLN A 47 -3.37 7.67 -8.51
CA GLN A 47 -4.19 8.85 -8.16
C GLN A 47 -4.40 9.01 -6.65
N TRP A 48 -4.38 7.89 -5.90
CA TRP A 48 -4.44 7.87 -4.44
C TRP A 48 -3.28 8.61 -3.77
N PHE A 49 -2.17 8.86 -4.46
CA PHE A 49 -0.99 9.51 -3.88
C PHE A 49 -1.26 11.00 -3.65
N GLY A 50 -1.33 11.41 -2.39
CA GLY A 50 -1.68 12.78 -1.98
C GLY A 50 -3.17 13.00 -1.75
N ASP A 51 -4.01 11.98 -1.93
CA ASP A 51 -5.41 12.04 -1.51
C ASP A 51 -5.51 11.96 0.02
N PRO A 52 -6.37 12.78 0.65
CA PRO A 52 -6.55 12.76 2.11
C PRO A 52 -7.14 11.43 2.61
N GLU A 53 -7.88 10.70 1.77
CA GLU A 53 -8.41 9.38 2.12
C GLU A 53 -7.34 8.28 2.14
N HIS A 54 -6.19 8.51 1.50
CA HIS A 54 -5.09 7.56 1.38
C HIS A 54 -3.78 8.12 1.97
N GLU A 55 -3.90 8.94 3.01
CA GLU A 55 -2.75 9.57 3.69
C GLU A 55 -1.77 8.53 4.27
N GLU A 56 -2.29 7.40 4.79
CA GLU A 56 -1.46 6.32 5.32
C GLU A 56 -0.61 5.67 4.22
N MET A 57 -1.20 5.41 3.05
CA MET A 57 -0.49 4.87 1.89
C MET A 57 0.57 5.83 1.39
N THR A 58 0.23 7.13 1.34
CA THR A 58 1.15 8.20 0.92
C THR A 58 2.34 8.30 1.88
N SER A 59 2.08 8.32 3.19
CA SER A 59 3.10 8.36 4.23
C SER A 59 4.01 7.13 4.18
N PHE A 60 3.43 5.95 3.96
CA PHE A 60 4.19 4.72 3.78
C PHE A 60 5.06 4.75 2.53
N ALA A 61 4.53 5.21 1.40
CA ALA A 61 5.27 5.35 0.14
C ALA A 61 6.48 6.29 0.32
N LEU A 62 6.30 7.42 1.02
CA LEU A 62 7.39 8.35 1.35
C LEU A 62 8.45 7.72 2.26
N GLY A 63 8.03 6.97 3.28
CA GLY A 63 8.96 6.23 4.14
C GLY A 63 9.74 5.17 3.36
N LEU A 64 9.08 4.48 2.43
CA LEU A 64 9.70 3.48 1.58
C LEU A 64 10.67 4.11 0.58
N HIS A 65 10.32 5.27 0.00
CA HIS A 65 11.21 6.07 -0.84
C HIS A 65 12.52 6.37 -0.11
N GLN A 66 12.43 6.93 1.11
CA GLN A 66 13.61 7.24 1.92
C GLN A 66 14.46 5.98 2.18
N LYS A 67 13.82 4.85 2.46
CA LYS A 67 14.52 3.57 2.65
C LYS A 67 15.24 3.13 1.37
N LEU A 68 14.59 3.19 0.21
CA LEU A 68 15.18 2.77 -1.06
C LEU A 68 16.35 3.66 -1.48
N VAL A 69 16.22 4.97 -1.33
CA VAL A 69 17.31 5.93 -1.60
C VAL A 69 18.49 5.70 -0.66
N ARG A 70 18.23 5.45 0.64
CA ARG A 70 19.30 5.09 1.60
C ARG A 70 20.00 3.78 1.26
N LEU A 71 19.30 2.84 0.64
CA LEU A 71 19.87 1.59 0.13
C LEU A 71 20.65 1.78 -1.19
N GLY A 72 20.74 3.01 -1.71
CA GLY A 72 21.42 3.32 -2.97
C GLY A 72 20.63 2.95 -4.22
N VAL A 73 19.31 2.71 -4.10
CA VAL A 73 18.45 2.48 -5.26
C VAL A 73 18.16 3.83 -5.91
N ASP A 74 18.45 3.95 -7.21
CA ASP A 74 18.19 5.17 -7.96
C ASP A 74 16.67 5.40 -8.08
N PRO A 75 16.12 6.52 -7.58
CA PRO A 75 14.69 6.84 -7.65
C PRO A 75 14.14 6.98 -9.07
N ARG A 76 15.00 7.06 -10.10
CA ARG A 76 14.62 7.12 -11.52
C ARG A 76 14.64 5.75 -12.21
N SER A 77 15.12 4.72 -11.52
CA SER A 77 15.22 3.37 -12.08
C SER A 77 13.86 2.67 -12.12
N ASP A 78 13.65 1.79 -13.10
CA ASP A 78 12.44 0.96 -13.13
C ASP A 78 12.40 -0.03 -11.95
N GLU A 79 13.57 -0.39 -11.42
CA GLU A 79 13.69 -1.23 -10.23
C GLU A 79 13.12 -0.56 -8.99
N TYR A 80 13.36 0.74 -8.81
CA TYR A 80 12.80 1.53 -7.71
C TYR A 80 11.27 1.42 -7.69
N TYR A 81 10.60 1.70 -8.81
CA TYR A 81 9.14 1.65 -8.90
C TYR A 81 8.59 0.24 -8.72
N LYS A 82 9.27 -0.79 -9.25
CA LYS A 82 8.88 -2.20 -9.02
C LYS A 82 8.92 -2.56 -7.54
N ARG A 83 9.98 -2.16 -6.81
CA ARG A 83 10.11 -2.42 -5.36
C ARG A 83 9.08 -1.63 -4.56
N LEU A 84 8.82 -0.39 -4.95
CA LEU A 84 7.83 0.49 -4.33
C LEU A 84 6.42 -0.11 -4.46
N ASP A 85 5.98 -0.38 -5.69
CA ASP A 85 4.64 -0.92 -5.96
C ASP A 85 4.42 -2.29 -5.33
N LYS A 86 5.44 -3.17 -5.37
CA LYS A 86 5.38 -4.49 -4.72
C LYS A 86 5.09 -4.34 -3.23
N ARG A 87 5.85 -3.50 -2.54
CA ARG A 87 5.70 -3.34 -1.10
C ARG A 87 4.39 -2.64 -0.75
N LEU A 88 3.94 -1.72 -1.57
CA LEU A 88 2.64 -1.07 -1.38
C LEU A 88 1.49 -2.08 -1.46
N ARG A 89 1.50 -2.97 -2.47
CA ARG A 89 0.48 -4.04 -2.60
C ARG A 89 0.51 -5.05 -1.46
N GLU A 90 1.70 -5.34 -0.91
CA GLU A 90 1.84 -6.23 0.24
C GLU A 90 1.24 -5.63 1.52
N VAL A 91 1.38 -4.31 1.72
CA VAL A 91 0.92 -3.63 2.93
C VAL A 91 -0.52 -3.17 2.84
N PHE A 92 -0.93 -2.71 1.65
CA PHE A 92 -2.28 -2.19 1.38
C PHE A 92 -2.98 -3.01 0.28
N PRO A 93 -3.15 -4.33 0.47
CA PRO A 93 -3.83 -5.16 -0.54
C PRO A 93 -5.23 -4.64 -0.84
N GLU A 94 -5.96 -4.14 0.18
CA GLU A 94 -7.32 -3.59 0.06
C GLU A 94 -7.42 -2.39 -0.90
N SER A 95 -6.36 -1.58 -1.01
CA SER A 95 -6.34 -0.40 -1.88
C SER A 95 -6.04 -0.74 -3.34
N PHE A 96 -5.43 -1.91 -3.57
CA PHE A 96 -5.12 -2.44 -4.91
C PHE A 96 -6.04 -3.61 -5.29
N ALA A 97 -6.86 -4.10 -4.36
CA ALA A 97 -7.98 -4.98 -4.60
C ALA A 97 -9.06 -4.17 -5.30
N ASP A 98 -8.87 -4.08 -6.61
CA ASP A 98 -9.85 -3.75 -7.63
C ASP A 98 -11.29 -3.57 -7.09
N LYS A 99 -11.73 -2.32 -6.93
CA LYS A 99 -13.14 -1.96 -6.66
C LYS A 99 -14.08 -2.31 -7.85
N SER A 100 -13.67 -3.20 -8.76
CA SER A 100 -14.46 -3.73 -9.87
C SER A 100 -14.82 -5.21 -9.71
N VAL A 101 -14.66 -5.80 -8.53
CA VAL A 101 -15.18 -7.14 -8.25
C VAL A 101 -15.98 -7.12 -6.94
N VAL A 102 -17.24 -6.69 -7.05
CA VAL A 102 -18.32 -7.24 -6.22
C VAL A 102 -18.55 -8.68 -6.70
N GLU A 103 -17.61 -9.55 -6.39
CA GLU A 103 -17.79 -11.00 -6.48
C GLU A 103 -17.06 -11.58 -5.28
N GLU A 104 -17.76 -11.54 -4.14
CA GLU A 104 -17.73 -12.53 -3.06
C GLU A 104 -16.56 -13.52 -3.12
N GLU A 105 -15.32 -13.05 -2.92
CA GLU A 105 -14.17 -13.93 -2.84
C GLU A 105 -14.17 -14.56 -1.45
N LYS A 106 -14.99 -15.60 -1.32
CA LYS A 106 -14.90 -16.57 -0.24
C LYS A 106 -13.43 -16.95 -0.08
N PRO A 107 -12.85 -16.87 1.14
CA PRO A 107 -11.42 -17.10 1.34
C PRO A 107 -11.02 -18.45 0.73
N GLN A 108 -10.17 -18.41 -0.29
CA GLN A 108 -9.64 -19.63 -0.89
C GLN A 108 -8.85 -20.38 0.20
N PRO A 109 -9.22 -21.63 0.54
CA PRO A 109 -8.45 -22.40 1.50
C PRO A 109 -7.07 -22.65 0.89
N ARG A 110 -6.04 -22.09 1.52
CA ARG A 110 -4.64 -22.37 1.19
C ARG A 110 -4.47 -23.88 1.24
N THR A 111 -4.22 -24.51 0.09
CA THR A 111 -3.88 -25.94 0.02
C THR A 111 -2.52 -26.13 0.67
N ALA A 112 -2.51 -26.46 1.95
CA ALA A 112 -1.31 -26.95 2.60
C ALA A 112 -0.87 -28.22 1.85
N ASN A 113 0.41 -28.28 1.48
CA ASN A 113 0.98 -29.44 0.82
C ASN A 113 1.03 -30.60 1.83
N VAL A 114 -0.02 -31.43 1.86
CA VAL A 114 -0.14 -32.59 2.76
C VAL A 114 0.77 -33.69 2.23
N VAL A 115 1.91 -33.87 2.90
CA VAL A 115 2.80 -35.02 2.71
C VAL A 115 2.16 -36.19 3.45
N ALA A 116 1.59 -37.13 2.69
CA ALA A 116 0.72 -38.18 3.19
C ALA A 116 1.41 -39.17 4.16
N PRO A 117 0.74 -39.65 5.22
CA PRO A 117 0.89 -41.02 5.65
C PRO A 117 -0.15 -41.90 4.92
N ALA A 118 0.34 -42.91 4.22
CA ALA A 118 -0.48 -43.91 3.56
C ALA A 118 -1.23 -44.76 4.60
N THR A 119 -2.47 -44.38 4.91
CA THR A 119 -3.41 -45.23 5.64
C THR A 119 -4.64 -45.49 4.78
N ARG A 120 -4.81 -46.78 4.47
CA ARG A 120 -5.90 -47.45 3.75
C ARG A 120 -7.19 -46.61 3.64
N SER A 121 -7.49 -46.15 2.43
CA SER A 121 -8.73 -45.44 2.06
C SER A 121 -9.96 -46.29 2.37
N VAL A 122 -10.55 -46.12 3.56
CA VAL A 122 -11.88 -46.65 3.83
C VAL A 122 -12.87 -45.68 3.21
N ALA A 123 -13.53 -46.11 2.14
CA ALA A 123 -14.58 -45.30 1.51
C ALA A 123 -15.64 -44.93 2.56
N PRO A 124 -16.01 -43.65 2.70
CA PRO A 124 -17.02 -43.25 3.67
C PRO A 124 -18.35 -43.92 3.31
N LYS A 125 -18.99 -44.56 4.30
CA LYS A 125 -20.26 -45.28 4.12
C LYS A 125 -21.48 -44.36 3.92
N LYS A 126 -21.27 -43.05 3.96
CA LYS A 126 -22.29 -42.00 3.81
C LYS A 126 -21.85 -41.04 2.70
N ILE A 127 -22.75 -40.75 1.78
CA ILE A 127 -22.53 -39.82 0.66
C ILE A 127 -23.11 -38.45 1.07
N THR A 128 -22.28 -37.41 1.05
CA THR A 128 -22.71 -36.03 1.28
C THR A 128 -22.74 -35.29 -0.05
N LEU A 129 -23.87 -34.66 -0.36
CA LEU A 129 -24.01 -33.84 -1.56
C LEU A 129 -23.50 -32.42 -1.32
N THR A 130 -22.82 -31.85 -2.31
CA THR A 130 -22.45 -30.42 -2.28
C THR A 130 -23.67 -29.54 -2.54
N GLN A 131 -23.59 -28.26 -2.13
CA GLN A 131 -24.69 -27.30 -2.34
C GLN A 131 -25.10 -27.19 -3.82
N THR A 132 -24.12 -27.22 -4.73
CA THR A 132 -24.36 -27.20 -6.19
C THR A 132 -25.09 -28.46 -6.67
N GLN A 133 -24.72 -29.63 -6.13
CA GLN A 133 -25.38 -30.90 -6.43
C GLN A 133 -26.85 -30.92 -5.97
N VAL A 134 -27.12 -30.37 -4.78
CA VAL A 134 -28.47 -30.18 -4.25
C VAL A 134 -29.28 -29.23 -5.14
N ALA A 135 -28.69 -28.11 -5.56
CA ALA A 135 -29.33 -27.15 -6.45
C ALA A 135 -29.66 -27.76 -7.82
N LEU A 136 -28.76 -28.57 -8.38
CA LEU A 136 -28.96 -29.25 -9.65
C LEU A 136 -30.09 -30.29 -9.58
N ALA A 137 -30.13 -31.11 -8.52
CA ALA A 137 -31.20 -32.09 -8.30
C ALA A 137 -32.58 -31.41 -8.22
N LYS A 138 -32.67 -30.27 -7.51
CA LYS A 138 -33.88 -29.45 -7.43
C LYS A 138 -34.27 -28.85 -8.79
N LYS A 139 -33.30 -28.34 -9.55
CA LYS A 139 -33.52 -27.79 -10.90
C LYS A 139 -34.05 -28.85 -11.87
N LEU A 140 -33.53 -30.06 -11.78
CA LEU A 140 -33.96 -31.20 -12.60
C LEU A 140 -35.24 -31.88 -12.06
N LYS A 141 -35.80 -31.41 -10.94
CA LYS A 141 -36.95 -32.01 -10.23
C LYS A 141 -36.76 -33.50 -9.93
N VAL A 142 -35.52 -33.92 -9.65
CA VAL A 142 -35.17 -35.30 -9.30
C VAL A 142 -35.03 -35.43 -7.78
N PRO A 143 -35.53 -36.50 -7.15
CA PRO A 143 -35.28 -36.77 -5.73
C PRO A 143 -33.79 -36.80 -5.41
N LEU A 144 -33.39 -36.15 -4.32
CA LEU A 144 -32.00 -36.06 -3.86
C LEU A 144 -31.35 -37.44 -3.69
N GLU A 145 -32.12 -38.44 -3.25
CA GLU A 145 -31.71 -39.83 -3.11
C GLU A 145 -31.23 -40.45 -4.43
N LEU A 146 -31.99 -40.25 -5.51
CA LEU A 146 -31.64 -40.80 -6.82
C LEU A 146 -30.40 -40.11 -7.39
N TYR A 147 -30.31 -38.79 -7.20
CA TYR A 147 -29.15 -38.03 -7.61
C TYR A 147 -27.88 -38.45 -6.85
N ALA A 148 -27.97 -38.63 -5.53
CA ALA A 148 -26.85 -39.10 -4.69
C ALA A 148 -26.33 -40.48 -5.11
N ARG A 149 -27.24 -41.41 -5.43
CA ARG A 149 -26.86 -42.74 -5.96
C ARG A 149 -26.07 -42.63 -7.25
N LYS A 150 -26.51 -41.77 -8.19
CA LYS A 150 -25.83 -41.60 -9.48
C LYS A 150 -24.46 -40.93 -9.34
N VAL A 151 -24.36 -39.94 -8.46
CA VAL A 151 -23.08 -39.30 -8.13
C VAL A 151 -22.10 -40.30 -7.52
N ALA A 152 -22.57 -41.15 -6.61
CA ALA A 152 -21.73 -42.18 -6.00
C ALA A 152 -21.24 -43.23 -7.00
N GLU A 153 -22.11 -43.66 -7.92
CA GLU A 153 -21.72 -44.56 -9.02
C GLU A 153 -20.65 -43.96 -9.93
N GLY A 154 -20.74 -42.65 -10.25
CA GLY A 154 -19.72 -41.96 -11.04
C GLY A 154 -18.40 -41.76 -10.30
N MET A 155 -18.45 -41.57 -8.97
CA MET A 155 -17.25 -41.44 -8.14
C MET A 155 -16.45 -42.74 -8.02
N THR A 156 -17.10 -43.91 -8.10
CA THR A 156 -16.38 -45.21 -8.06
C THR A 156 -15.77 -45.60 -9.40
N GLN A 157 -16.19 -45.01 -10.51
CA GLN A 157 -15.64 -45.29 -11.85
C GLN A 157 -14.45 -44.40 -12.23
N ASN A 158 -14.32 -43.22 -11.62
CA ASN A 158 -13.25 -42.26 -11.91
C ASN A 158 -12.05 -42.33 -10.94
N GLY A 159 -11.87 -43.47 -10.25
CA GLY A 159 -10.81 -43.71 -9.26
C GLY A 159 -9.79 -44.74 -9.72
#